data_AF-A0A2Z6LY02-F1
#
_entry.id   AF-A0A2Z6LY02-F1
#
_cell.length_a   1.000
_cell.length_b   1.000
_cell.length_c   1.000
_cell.angle_alpha   90.00
_cell.angle_beta   90.00
_cell.angle_gamma   90.00
#
_symmetry.space_group_name_H-M   'P 1'
#
loop_
_entity.id
_entity.type
_entity.pdbx_description
1 polymer ?
#
loop_
_entity_poly.entity_id
_entity_poly.type
_entity_poly.pdbx_seq_one_letter_code
_entity_poly.pdbx_strand_id
1 'polypeptide(L)'
;AYSPLGSAEGGRDLIHDQTVDRIAKKLNKSPGQLLVKWAIQRGTSVIPKSTNPNRIRENVAVFNWEVPQQDFKNLSNIPDQRRVLDGEELFVNQSEGILKSVEDVWDHED
;
A
#
# COMPACT_ATOMS: atom_id res chain seq x y z
N ALA A 1 2.16 -4.73 7.69
CA ALA A 1 1.32 -4.06 6.68
C ALA A 1 0.92 -5.05 5.58
N TYR A 2 -0.37 -5.38 5.49
CA TYR A 2 -0.93 -6.16 4.38
C TYR A 2 -1.22 -5.26 3.18
N SER A 3 -1.42 -5.85 2.00
CA SER A 3 -1.59 -5.15 0.72
C SER A 3 -0.59 -3.99 0.50
N PRO A 4 0.73 -4.18 0.75
CA PRO A 4 1.71 -3.09 0.73
C PRO A 4 1.92 -2.47 -0.66
N LEU A 5 1.38 -3.10 -1.71
CA LEU A 5 1.46 -2.67 -3.11
C LEU A 5 0.13 -2.09 -3.63
N GLY A 6 -0.90 -1.94 -2.78
CA GLY A 6 -2.21 -1.41 -3.17
C GLY A 6 -3.23 -2.46 -3.62
N SER A 7 -2.89 -3.75 -3.59
CA SER A 7 -3.69 -4.87 -4.17
C SER A 7 -3.78 -4.82 -5.70
N ALA A 8 -4.24 -5.92 -6.32
CA ALA A 8 -4.39 -6.01 -7.77
C ALA A 8 -5.81 -5.62 -8.22
N GLU A 9 -6.78 -6.53 -8.07
CA GLU A 9 -8.18 -6.29 -8.44
C GLU A 9 -8.88 -5.40 -7.40
N GLY A 10 -9.62 -4.38 -7.87
CA GLY A 10 -10.27 -3.38 -7.02
C GLY A 10 -9.29 -2.51 -6.20
N GLY A 11 -7.98 -2.68 -6.42
CA GLY A 11 -6.92 -2.05 -5.65
C GLY A 11 -6.64 -0.60 -6.02
N ARG A 12 -5.75 0.02 -5.23
CA ARG A 12 -5.10 1.28 -5.61
C ARG A 12 -3.93 0.95 -6.53
N ASP A 13 -3.91 1.59 -7.69
CA ASP A 13 -2.79 1.46 -8.62
C ASP A 13 -1.58 2.30 -8.18
N LEU A 14 -0.98 1.90 -7.06
CA LEU A 14 0.22 2.55 -6.52
C LEU A 14 1.46 2.28 -7.38
N ILE A 15 1.44 1.22 -8.19
CA ILE A 15 2.56 0.86 -9.06
C ILE A 15 2.73 1.90 -10.18
N HIS A 16 1.64 2.48 -10.66
CA HIS A 16 1.66 3.52 -11.70
C HIS A 16 1.38 4.93 -11.17
N ASP A 17 1.36 5.13 -9.83
CA ASP A 17 1.29 6.45 -9.24
C ASP A 17 2.50 7.31 -9.66
N GLN A 18 2.24 8.57 -10.06
CA GLN A 18 3.28 9.45 -10.59
C GLN A 18 4.38 9.78 -9.58
N THR A 19 4.02 9.88 -8.29
CA THR A 19 5.00 10.12 -7.21
C THR A 19 5.87 8.90 -7.01
N VAL A 20 5.26 7.71 -6.98
CA VAL A 20 5.97 6.43 -6.87
C VAL A 20 6.91 6.23 -8.07
N ASP A 21 6.42 6.37 -9.31
CA ASP A 21 7.21 6.18 -10.53
C ASP A 21 8.41 7.14 -10.59
N ARG A 22 8.18 8.44 -10.32
CA ARG A 22 9.24 9.46 -10.31
C ARG A 22 10.35 9.12 -9.31
N ILE A 23 9.99 8.74 -8.08
CA ILE A 23 10.96 8.43 -7.03
C ILE A 23 11.66 7.09 -7.32
N ALA A 24 10.93 6.09 -7.82
CA ALA A 24 11.48 4.79 -8.20
C ALA A 24 12.56 4.96 -9.28
N LYS A 25 12.26 5.76 -10.32
CA LYS A 25 13.23 6.15 -11.36
C LYS A 25 14.44 6.88 -10.78
N LYS A 26 14.22 7.89 -9.93
CA LYS A 26 15.30 8.65 -9.27
C LYS A 26 16.26 7.73 -8.50
N LEU A 27 15.74 6.71 -7.82
CA LEU A 27 16.52 5.79 -6.98
C LEU A 27 17.01 4.54 -7.74
N ASN A 28 16.69 4.42 -9.03
CA ASN A 28 16.95 3.24 -9.85
C ASN A 28 16.43 1.94 -9.19
N LYS A 29 15.15 1.95 -8.80
CA LYS A 29 14.42 0.83 -8.18
C LYS A 29 13.10 0.61 -8.91
N SER A 30 12.50 -0.57 -8.75
CA SER A 30 11.12 -0.78 -9.22
C SER A 30 10.11 -0.09 -8.28
N PRO A 31 8.90 0.29 -8.77
CA PRO A 31 7.84 0.81 -7.92
C PRO A 31 7.50 -0.12 -6.73
N GLY A 32 7.48 -1.43 -6.96
CA GLY A 32 7.24 -2.42 -5.91
C GLY A 32 8.30 -2.39 -4.82
N GLN A 33 9.59 -2.30 -5.20
CA GLN A 33 10.69 -2.13 -4.24
C GLN A 33 10.54 -0.86 -3.41
N LEU A 34 10.13 0.25 -4.05
CA LEU A 34 9.94 1.52 -3.37
C LEU A 34 8.83 1.46 -2.31
N LEU A 35 7.67 0.90 -2.66
CA LEU A 35 6.53 0.77 -1.75
C LEU A 35 6.86 -0.14 -0.56
N VAL A 36 7.51 -1.28 -0.82
CA VAL A 36 7.99 -2.20 0.23
C VAL A 36 8.99 -1.48 1.14
N LYS A 37 9.98 -0.78 0.58
CA LYS A 37 10.99 -0.08 1.38
C LYS A 37 10.40 1.04 2.23
N TRP A 38 9.48 1.82 1.67
CA TRP A 38 8.79 2.88 2.42
C TRP A 38 8.06 2.33 3.64
N ALA A 39 7.31 1.23 3.49
CA ALA A 39 6.59 0.62 4.62
C ALA A 39 7.54 0.07 5.70
N ILE A 40 8.69 -0.47 5.30
CA ILE A 40 9.75 -0.90 6.24
C ILE A 40 10.34 0.30 6.98
N GLN A 41 10.69 1.39 6.28
CA GLN A 41 11.22 2.61 6.90
C GLN A 41 10.22 3.29 7.84
N ARG A 42 8.91 3.10 7.61
CA ARG A 42 7.85 3.54 8.51
C ARG A 42 7.75 2.68 9.78
N GLY A 43 8.56 1.64 9.91
CA GLY A 43 8.63 0.75 11.08
C GLY A 43 7.71 -0.47 11.00
N THR A 44 7.18 -0.82 9.82
CA THR A 44 6.26 -1.97 9.68
C THR A 44 6.90 -3.11 8.91
N SER A 45 6.69 -4.36 9.35
CA SER A 45 6.91 -5.53 8.50
C SER A 45 5.92 -5.54 7.33
N VAL A 46 6.27 -6.22 6.24
CA VAL A 46 5.51 -6.22 4.98
C VAL A 46 5.37 -7.64 4.42
N ILE A 47 4.24 -7.89 3.75
CA ILE A 47 3.90 -9.20 3.16
C ILE A 47 3.47 -9.04 1.69
N PRO A 48 4.36 -8.60 0.78
CA PRO A 48 4.01 -8.40 -0.62
C PRO A 48 3.82 -9.75 -1.34
N LYS A 49 2.59 -10.02 -1.81
CA LYS A 49 2.27 -11.23 -2.55
C LYS A 49 2.70 -11.13 -4.01
N SER A 50 3.31 -12.20 -4.55
CA SER A 50 3.53 -12.38 -5.99
C SER A 50 3.63 -13.87 -6.31
N THR A 51 3.16 -14.27 -7.50
CA THR A 51 3.42 -15.59 -8.09
C THR A 51 4.51 -15.55 -9.15
N ASN A 52 5.00 -14.36 -9.53
CA ASN A 52 6.10 -14.18 -10.48
C ASN A 52 7.44 -14.23 -9.74
N PRO A 53 8.36 -15.17 -10.08
CA PRO A 53 9.64 -15.34 -9.39
C PRO A 53 10.54 -14.10 -9.40
N ASN A 54 10.54 -13.31 -10.48
CA ASN A 54 11.36 -12.11 -10.55
C ASN A 54 10.84 -11.05 -9.58
N ARG A 55 9.52 -10.82 -9.55
CA ARG A 55 8.90 -9.91 -8.57
C ARG A 55 9.11 -10.36 -7.14
N ILE A 56 9.11 -11.67 -6.86
CA ILE A 56 9.41 -12.19 -5.52
C ILE A 56 10.83 -11.80 -5.10
N ARG A 57 11.83 -12.00 -5.98
CA ARG A 57 13.22 -11.59 -5.71
C ARG A 57 13.36 -10.08 -5.54
N GLU A 58 12.71 -9.30 -6.41
CA GLU A 58 12.72 -7.84 -6.33
C GLU A 58 12.14 -7.33 -5.01
N ASN A 59 10.98 -7.85 -4.58
CA ASN A 59 10.31 -7.45 -3.34
C ASN A 59 11.15 -7.69 -2.09
N VAL A 60 12.10 -8.63 -2.12
CA VAL A 60 13.03 -8.91 -1.01
C VAL A 60 14.30 -8.03 -1.09
N ALA A 61 14.66 -7.55 -2.28
CA ALA A 61 15.88 -6.77 -2.53
C ALA A 61 15.76 -5.28 -2.09
N VAL A 62 15.34 -5.04 -0.84
CA VAL A 62 15.05 -3.70 -0.29
C VAL A 62 15.95 -3.28 0.88
N PHE A 63 16.84 -4.14 1.35
CA PHE A 63 17.60 -3.89 2.59
C PHE A 63 18.85 -3.03 2.40
N ASN A 64 19.46 -3.02 1.22
CA ASN A 64 20.78 -2.41 0.97
C ASN A 64 20.74 -0.96 0.48
N TRP A 65 19.63 -0.24 0.68
CA TRP A 65 19.45 1.15 0.25
C TRP A 65 18.32 1.80 1.06
N GLU A 66 18.15 3.12 0.96
CA GLU A 66 17.13 3.87 1.69
C GLU A 66 16.41 4.90 0.80
N VAL A 67 15.17 5.21 1.16
CA VAL A 67 14.40 6.33 0.62
C VAL A 67 14.81 7.60 1.37
N PRO A 68 15.37 8.61 0.68
CA PRO A 68 15.73 9.89 1.31
C PRO A 68 14.53 10.57 1.97
N GLN A 69 14.78 11.30 3.06
CA GLN A 69 13.71 11.89 3.88
C GLN A 69 12.69 12.72 3.09
N GLN A 70 13.14 13.50 2.11
CA GLN A 70 12.23 14.31 1.28
C GLN A 70 11.32 13.44 0.41
N ASP A 71 11.85 12.37 -0.19
CA ASP A 71 11.07 11.45 -1.01
C ASP A 71 10.14 10.59 -0.13
N PHE A 72 10.59 10.21 1.07
CA PHE A 72 9.75 9.54 2.05
C PHE A 72 8.54 10.40 2.43
N LYS A 73 8.73 11.70 2.70
CA LYS A 73 7.63 12.64 2.96
C LYS A 73 6.68 12.76 1.77
N ASN A 74 7.21 12.80 0.55
CA ASN A 74 6.38 12.86 -0.66
C ASN A 74 5.49 11.61 -0.80
N LEU A 75 6.03 10.42 -0.54
CA LEU A 75 5.26 9.16 -0.55
C LEU A 75 4.19 9.14 0.54
N SER A 76 4.52 9.63 1.74
CA SER A 76 3.57 9.68 2.87
C SER A 76 2.42 10.67 2.66
N ASN A 77 2.53 11.58 1.67
CA ASN A 77 1.54 12.61 1.37
C ASN A 77 0.82 12.38 0.04
N ILE A 78 0.83 11.15 -0.51
CA ILE A 78 0.03 10.82 -1.70
C ILE A 78 -1.45 11.10 -1.38
N PRO A 79 -2.19 11.87 -2.22
CA PRO A 79 -3.54 12.32 -1.86
C PRO A 79 -4.58 11.19 -1.71
N ASP A 80 -4.51 10.15 -2.56
CA ASP A 80 -5.45 9.03 -2.47
C ASP A 80 -5.06 8.11 -1.31
N GLN A 81 -5.67 8.33 -0.15
CA GLN A 81 -5.49 7.53 1.06
C GLN A 81 -6.60 6.49 1.31
N ARG A 82 -7.51 6.26 0.36
CA ARG A 82 -8.65 5.35 0.56
C ARG A 82 -8.22 3.91 0.86
N ARG A 83 -9.01 3.24 1.71
CA ARG A 83 -8.85 1.82 2.02
C ARG A 83 -9.34 0.99 0.83
N VAL A 84 -8.59 -0.04 0.45
CA VAL A 84 -8.98 -0.97 -0.62
C VAL A 84 -9.90 -2.08 -0.11
N LEU A 85 -9.72 -2.47 1.14
CA LEU A 85 -10.53 -3.49 1.80
C LEU A 85 -11.23 -2.83 2.99
N ASP A 86 -12.42 -2.28 2.73
CA ASP A 86 -13.27 -1.59 3.71
C ASP A 86 -14.18 -2.54 4.49
N GLY A 87 -14.40 -3.75 4.00
CA GLY A 87 -15.21 -4.77 4.65
C GLY A 87 -16.71 -4.62 4.39
N GLU A 88 -17.14 -3.72 3.49
CA GLU A 88 -18.55 -3.48 3.21
C GLU A 88 -19.28 -4.78 2.85
N GLU A 89 -18.80 -5.47 1.82
CA GLU A 89 -19.41 -6.71 1.32
C GLU A 89 -19.35 -7.88 2.31
N LEU A 90 -18.50 -7.80 3.34
CA LEU A 90 -18.32 -8.87 4.32
C LEU A 90 -19.18 -8.70 5.56
N PHE A 91 -19.37 -7.46 6.00
CA PHE A 91 -19.89 -7.17 7.34
C PHE A 91 -21.08 -6.22 7.35
N VAL A 92 -21.26 -5.40 6.30
CA VAL A 92 -22.29 -4.37 6.29
C VAL A 92 -23.62 -4.93 5.83
N ASN A 93 -24.65 -4.70 6.63
CA ASN A 93 -26.05 -4.87 6.21
C ASN A 93 -26.82 -3.61 6.59
N GLN A 94 -27.30 -2.88 5.57
CA GLN A 94 -27.92 -1.57 5.77
C GLN A 94 -29.29 -1.66 6.46
N SER A 95 -29.97 -2.80 6.35
CA SER A 95 -31.31 -3.01 6.92
C SER A 95 -31.30 -3.66 8.29
N GLU A 96 -30.33 -4.53 8.56
CA GLU A 96 -30.30 -5.41 9.73
C GLU A 96 -28.87 -5.54 10.28
N GLY A 97 -28.70 -5.99 11.52
CA GLY A 97 -27.38 -6.19 12.11
C GLY A 97 -26.80 -4.95 12.81
N ILE A 98 -25.59 -5.11 13.33
CA ILE A 98 -24.89 -4.11 14.16
C ILE A 98 -24.13 -3.12 13.29
N LEU A 99 -23.45 -3.60 12.24
CA LEU A 99 -22.64 -2.80 11.33
C LEU A 99 -23.48 -2.44 10.10
N LYS A 100 -23.97 -1.19 10.05
CA LYS A 100 -24.91 -0.70 9.03
C LYS A 100 -24.23 0.13 7.95
N SER A 101 -23.01 0.59 8.17
CA SER A 101 -22.19 1.26 7.17
C SER A 101 -20.71 0.88 7.27
N VAL A 102 -19.89 1.32 6.32
CA VAL A 102 -18.43 1.13 6.36
C VAL A 102 -17.82 1.85 7.55
N GLU A 103 -18.33 3.02 7.91
CA GLU A 103 -17.84 3.77 9.07
C GLU A 103 -18.07 3.00 10.37
N ASP A 104 -19.17 2.25 10.49
CA ASP A 104 -19.41 1.38 11.65
C ASP A 104 -18.35 0.26 11.73
N VAL A 105 -17.88 -0.27 10.60
CA VAL A 105 -16.83 -1.32 10.56
C VAL A 105 -15.51 -0.80 11.13
N TRP A 106 -15.25 0.49 10.98
CA TRP A 106 -13.99 1.14 11.39
C TRP A 106 -14.17 2.09 12.57
N ASP A 107 -15.25 1.95 13.34
CA ASP A 107 -15.52 2.75 14.55
C ASP A 107 -15.47 4.29 14.30
N HIS A 108 -15.76 4.72 13.08
CA HIS A 108 -15.62 6.12 12.62
C HIS A 108 -14.20 6.71 12.75
N GLU A 109 -13.15 5.87 12.71
CA GLU A 109 -11.75 6.29 12.81
C GLU A 109 -11.02 6.49 11.46
N ASP A 110 -11.76 6.51 10.35
CA ASP A 110 -11.18 6.65 8.99
C ASP A 110 -10.55 8.03 8.68
#